data_AF-A0A9P7E6J1-F1
#
_entry.id   AF-A0A9P7E6J1-F1
#
_cell.length_a   1.000
_cell.length_b   1.000
_cell.length_c   1.000
_cell.angle_alpha   90.00
_cell.angle_beta   90.00
_cell.angle_gamma   90.00
#
_symmetry.space_group_name_H-M   'P 1'
#
loop_
_entity.id
_entity.type
_entity.pdbx_description
1 polymer ?
#
loop_
_entity_poly.entity_id
_entity_poly.type
_entity_poly.pdbx_seq_one_letter_code
_entity_poly.pdbx_strand_id
1 'polypeptide(L)'
;MSVRTNDQILHDRVNLPRLVKRLEKSVSEDDWSDSSQRDTWIKAQGTLQRIRHARLLLKNVEVDDHGTSPASEHRYQRLRATLDQVEAFVTEVEQKAAPPLKRPTPILPSIRAPMTKAADFETIPVEATLIPAEDTTQSVPSADDLIPSSQAESLPSEPLEELSEQLALMATQLRRNATHFSESLVKDKSVVEAMQEKLEGNFDFMKKERIRLRDFRGKSGSTTCLVIMSILVVLVAFMLMVLVIRVT
;
A
#
# COMPACT_ATOMS: atom_id res chain seq x y z
N MET A 1 16.42 11.20 -12.52
CA MET A 1 16.66 11.22 -11.06
C MET A 1 16.12 12.53 -10.53
N SER A 2 15.17 12.52 -9.60
CA SER A 2 14.64 13.76 -9.00
C SER A 2 15.72 14.34 -8.09
N VAL A 3 16.26 15.50 -8.44
CA VAL A 3 17.25 16.20 -7.62
C VAL A 3 16.54 16.73 -6.39
N ARG A 4 16.91 16.24 -5.20
CA ARG A 4 16.38 16.77 -3.94
C ARG A 4 16.91 18.17 -3.71
N THR A 5 16.05 19.06 -3.26
CA THR A 5 16.46 20.40 -2.83
C THR A 5 17.14 20.31 -1.47
N ASN A 6 18.13 21.17 -1.21
CA ASN A 6 18.80 21.25 0.09
C ASN A 6 17.79 21.47 1.25
N ASP A 7 16.73 22.23 1.00
CA ASP A 7 15.65 22.44 1.95
C ASP A 7 14.94 21.13 2.31
N GLN A 8 14.69 20.25 1.33
CA GLN A 8 14.08 18.95 1.58
C GLN A 8 14.96 18.07 2.48
N ILE A 9 16.27 18.09 2.27
CA ILE A 9 17.24 17.34 3.07
C ILE A 9 17.22 17.84 4.53
N LEU A 10 17.20 19.16 4.73
CA LEU A 10 17.09 19.76 6.07
C LEU A 10 15.77 19.40 6.75
N HIS A 11 14.66 19.42 6.01
CA HIS A 11 13.36 19.02 6.52
C HIS A 11 13.36 17.56 6.95
N ASP A 12 13.88 16.65 6.13
CA ASP A 12 13.92 15.22 6.42
C ASP A 12 14.77 14.95 7.66
N ARG A 13 15.92 15.63 7.81
CA ARG A 13 16.80 15.54 8.98
C ARG A 13 16.12 15.97 10.28
N VAL A 14 15.30 17.02 10.24
CA VAL A 14 14.56 17.52 11.41
C VAL A 14 13.31 16.69 11.70
N ASN A 15 12.65 16.20 10.65
CA ASN A 15 11.40 15.46 10.77
C ASN A 15 11.63 14.02 11.25
N LEU A 16 12.70 13.37 10.83
CA LEU A 16 13.02 11.99 11.19
C LEU A 16 13.01 11.75 12.71
N PRO A 17 13.78 12.46 13.56
CA PRO A 17 13.77 12.21 15.01
C PRO A 17 12.41 12.53 15.65
N ARG A 18 11.63 13.47 15.09
CA ARG A 18 10.28 13.78 15.56
C ARG A 18 9.30 12.65 15.23
N LEU A 19 9.42 12.07 14.03
CA LEU A 19 8.61 10.96 13.58
C LEU A 19 8.90 9.71 14.43
N VAL A 20 10.18 9.38 14.64
CA VAL A 20 10.59 8.23 15.47
C VAL A 20 10.06 8.38 16.90
N LYS A 21 10.24 9.54 17.54
CA LYS A 21 9.68 9.79 18.88
C LYS A 21 8.16 9.67 18.92
N ARG A 22 7.46 10.11 17.87
CA ARG A 22 6.01 9.98 17.79
C ARG A 22 5.59 8.51 17.63
N LEU A 23 6.35 7.73 16.86
CA LEU A 23 6.09 6.31 16.67
C LEU A 23 6.30 5.54 17.97
N GLU A 24 7.43 5.74 18.63
CA GLU A 24 7.72 5.17 19.95
C GLU A 24 6.64 5.51 20.97
N LYS A 25 6.24 6.80 21.01
CA LYS A 25 5.15 7.26 21.87
C LYS A 25 3.81 6.61 21.52
N SER A 26 3.42 6.58 20.23
CA SER A 26 2.16 5.97 19.83
C SER A 26 2.11 4.48 20.14
N VAL A 27 3.23 3.78 19.97
CA VAL A 27 3.30 2.34 20.26
C VAL A 27 3.24 2.06 21.76
N SER A 28 3.81 2.95 22.58
CA SER A 28 3.82 2.80 24.04
C SER A 28 2.51 3.25 24.70
N GLU A 29 1.83 4.25 24.14
CA GLU A 29 0.59 4.81 24.71
C GLU A 29 -0.68 4.16 24.17
N ASP A 30 -0.68 3.59 22.95
CA ASP A 30 -1.87 2.89 22.45
C ASP A 30 -2.11 1.60 23.25
N ASP A 31 -3.36 1.43 23.70
CA ASP A 31 -3.83 0.16 24.22
C ASP A 31 -4.14 -0.77 23.04
N TRP A 32 -3.18 -1.65 22.73
CA TRP A 32 -3.30 -2.64 21.67
C TRP A 32 -4.28 -3.78 22.01
N SER A 33 -4.79 -3.85 23.24
CA SER A 33 -5.63 -4.93 23.74
C SER A 33 -7.12 -4.58 23.88
N ASP A 34 -7.47 -3.29 23.98
CA ASP A 34 -8.84 -2.84 24.28
C ASP A 34 -9.72 -2.62 23.03
N SER A 35 -9.13 -2.48 21.84
CA SER A 35 -9.89 -2.31 20.59
C SER A 35 -10.28 -3.63 19.92
N SER A 36 -11.29 -3.58 19.05
CA SER A 36 -11.69 -4.74 18.25
C SER A 36 -10.48 -5.30 17.49
N GLN A 37 -10.36 -6.63 17.38
CA GLN A 37 -9.21 -7.29 16.74
C GLN A 37 -8.92 -6.73 15.33
N ARG A 38 -9.98 -6.38 14.60
CA ARG A 38 -9.88 -5.76 13.27
C ARG A 38 -9.28 -4.36 13.33
N ASP A 39 -9.69 -3.54 14.30
CA ASP A 39 -9.15 -2.19 14.48
C ASP A 39 -7.69 -2.23 14.93
N THR A 40 -7.33 -3.14 15.83
CA THR A 40 -5.94 -3.38 16.24
C THR A 40 -5.07 -3.78 15.05
N TRP A 41 -5.55 -4.67 14.18
CA TRP A 41 -4.84 -5.05 12.95
C TRP A 41 -4.67 -3.88 11.96
N ILE A 42 -5.73 -3.09 11.74
CA ILE A 42 -5.67 -1.91 10.86
C ILE A 42 -4.69 -0.86 11.42
N LYS A 43 -4.72 -0.62 12.74
CA LYS A 43 -3.78 0.27 13.42
C LYS A 43 -2.34 -0.22 13.27
N ALA A 44 -2.10 -1.51 13.51
CA ALA A 44 -0.78 -2.13 13.38
C ALA A 44 -0.22 -1.96 11.95
N GLN A 45 -1.04 -2.22 10.93
CA GLN A 45 -0.71 -1.98 9.53
C GLN A 45 -0.38 -0.51 9.24
N GLY A 46 -1.17 0.43 9.77
CA GLY A 46 -0.92 1.86 9.64
C GLY A 46 0.40 2.28 10.29
N THR A 47 0.73 1.73 11.47
CA THR A 47 2.01 1.99 12.14
C THR A 47 3.18 1.39 11.38
N LEU A 48 3.04 0.19 10.80
CA LEU A 48 4.07 -0.43 9.95
C LEU A 48 4.41 0.42 8.73
N GLN A 49 3.41 0.99 8.06
CA GLN A 49 3.65 1.90 6.94
C GLN A 49 4.45 3.14 7.38
N ARG A 50 4.15 3.70 8.55
CA ARG A 50 4.91 4.84 9.10
C ARG A 50 6.34 4.46 9.46
N ILE A 51 6.57 3.25 9.97
CA ILE A 51 7.91 2.71 10.24
C ILE A 51 8.71 2.55 8.95
N ARG A 52 8.10 1.98 7.90
CA ARG A 52 8.73 1.87 6.56
C ARG A 52 9.12 3.24 6.00
N HIS A 53 8.24 4.22 6.13
CA HIS A 53 8.52 5.60 5.74
C HIS A 53 9.66 6.21 6.56
N ALA A 54 9.69 5.99 7.87
CA ALA A 54 10.79 6.45 8.73
C ALA A 54 12.14 5.82 8.35
N ARG A 55 12.17 4.53 7.99
CA ARG A 55 13.37 3.88 7.46
C ARG A 55 13.84 4.47 6.13
N LEU A 56 12.90 4.77 5.24
CA LEU A 56 13.23 5.43 3.97
C LEU A 56 13.84 6.82 4.22
N LEU A 57 13.25 7.61 5.12
CA LEU A 57 13.79 8.91 5.52
C LEU A 57 15.19 8.78 6.14
N LEU A 58 15.40 7.79 7.00
CA LEU A 58 16.71 7.56 7.60
C LEU A 58 17.76 7.25 6.54
N LYS A 59 17.46 6.34 5.61
CA LYS A 59 18.36 6.01 4.49
C LYS A 59 18.67 7.24 3.62
N ASN A 60 17.65 8.07 3.37
CA ASN A 60 17.82 9.30 2.60
C ASN A 60 18.77 10.29 3.30
N VAL A 61 18.53 10.55 4.58
CA VAL A 61 19.36 11.46 5.38
C VAL A 61 20.79 10.94 5.50
N GLU A 62 20.99 9.63 5.63
CA GLU A 62 22.33 9.03 5.69
C GLU A 62 23.11 9.16 4.38
N VAL A 63 22.44 9.03 3.23
CA VAL A 63 23.07 9.21 1.92
C VAL A 63 23.48 10.67 1.70
N ASP A 64 22.66 11.62 2.17
CA ASP A 64 22.89 13.06 1.98
C ASP A 64 23.91 13.64 2.99
N ASP A 65 24.13 13.00 4.15
CA ASP A 65 25.09 13.43 5.18
C ASP A 65 26.51 12.89 4.82
N HIS A 66 27.10 13.41 3.74
CA HIS A 66 28.43 13.02 3.22
C HIS A 66 29.63 13.31 4.16
N GLY A 67 29.40 13.83 5.36
CA GLY A 67 30.41 14.15 6.36
C GLY A 67 30.07 13.51 7.71
N THR A 68 30.06 12.18 7.76
CA THR A 68 29.67 11.39 8.94
C THR A 68 30.61 11.69 10.11
N SER A 69 30.28 12.73 10.87
CA SER A 69 30.86 12.93 12.19
C SER A 69 30.53 11.70 13.03
N PRO A 70 31.46 11.15 13.81
CA PRO A 70 31.17 9.98 14.65
C PRO A 70 29.95 10.20 15.54
N ALA A 71 29.67 11.45 15.95
CA ALA A 71 28.49 11.80 16.74
C ALA A 71 27.15 11.67 15.98
N SER A 72 27.11 11.92 14.67
CA SER A 72 25.88 11.73 13.87
C SER A 72 25.62 10.25 13.61
N GLU A 73 26.67 9.46 13.41
CA GLU A 73 26.57 8.01 13.22
C GLU A 73 25.93 7.30 14.42
N HIS A 74 26.40 7.60 15.65
CA HIS A 74 25.80 7.06 16.87
C HIS A 74 24.32 7.43 17.00
N ARG A 75 23.94 8.62 16.53
CA ARG A 75 22.54 9.06 16.53
C ARG A 75 21.70 8.22 15.56
N TYR A 76 22.19 8.01 14.34
CA TYR A 76 21.51 7.17 13.35
C TYR A 76 21.41 5.72 13.82
N GLN A 77 22.47 5.17 14.41
CA GLN A 77 22.45 3.82 15.01
C GLN A 77 21.38 3.70 16.10
N ARG A 78 21.25 4.69 16.98
CA ARG A 78 20.18 4.72 17.98
C ARG A 78 18.80 4.75 17.33
N LEU A 79 18.61 5.57 16.29
CA LEU A 79 17.34 5.63 15.56
C LEU A 79 17.01 4.28 14.90
N ARG A 80 17.98 3.59 14.30
CA ARG A 80 17.78 2.24 13.75
C ARG A 80 17.32 1.27 14.83
N ALA A 81 18.06 1.19 15.93
CA ALA A 81 17.73 0.30 17.04
C ALA A 81 16.30 0.54 17.57
N THR A 82 15.89 1.82 17.72
CA THR A 82 14.51 2.14 18.14
C THR A 82 13.46 1.74 17.09
N LEU A 83 13.73 1.94 15.81
CA LEU A 83 12.82 1.53 14.74
C LEU A 83 12.68 0.01 14.65
N ASP A 84 13.77 -0.72 14.87
CA ASP A 84 13.78 -2.19 14.86
C ASP A 84 12.98 -2.75 16.04
N GLN A 85 13.14 -2.17 17.24
CA GLN A 85 12.37 -2.56 18.42
C GLN A 85 10.87 -2.29 18.23
N VAL A 86 10.52 -1.11 17.73
CA VAL A 86 9.13 -0.72 17.47
C VAL A 86 8.53 -1.58 16.35
N GLU A 87 9.27 -1.89 15.30
CA GLU A 87 8.80 -2.79 14.25
C GLU A 87 8.53 -4.19 14.78
N ALA A 88 9.47 -4.78 15.54
CA ALA A 88 9.32 -6.12 16.09
C ALA A 88 8.07 -6.25 16.98
N PHE A 89 7.77 -5.23 17.78
CA PHE A 89 6.57 -5.20 18.59
C PHE A 89 5.29 -5.12 17.72
N VAL A 90 5.26 -4.22 16.75
CA VAL A 90 4.07 -4.03 15.90
C VAL A 90 3.81 -5.23 15.01
N THR A 91 4.85 -5.90 14.50
CA THR A 91 4.68 -7.14 13.72
C THR A 91 4.15 -8.29 14.58
N GLU A 92 4.56 -8.39 15.85
CA GLU A 92 3.99 -9.35 16.79
C GLU A 92 2.50 -9.08 17.04
N VAL A 93 2.14 -7.81 17.28
CA VAL A 93 0.75 -7.40 17.45
C VAL A 93 -0.07 -7.68 16.20
N GLU A 94 0.48 -7.39 15.01
CA GLU A 94 -0.17 -7.68 13.74
C GLU A 94 -0.43 -9.17 13.58
N GLN A 95 0.56 -10.02 13.87
CA GLN A 95 0.44 -11.46 13.75
C GLN A 95 -0.65 -12.02 14.68
N LYS A 96 -0.77 -11.47 15.89
CA LYS A 96 -1.83 -11.85 16.85
C LYS A 96 -3.20 -11.35 16.41
N ALA A 97 -3.28 -10.17 15.80
CA ALA A 97 -4.52 -9.54 15.38
C ALA A 97 -4.98 -9.94 13.95
N ALA A 98 -4.13 -10.61 13.17
CA ALA A 98 -4.38 -10.96 11.78
C ALA A 98 -5.69 -11.74 11.62
N PRO A 99 -6.66 -11.23 10.83
CA PRO A 99 -7.90 -11.96 10.58
C PRO A 99 -7.60 -13.30 9.89
N PRO A 100 -8.28 -14.40 10.27
CA PRO A 100 -8.14 -15.66 9.56
C PRO A 100 -8.55 -15.46 8.09
N LEU A 101 -7.66 -15.82 7.18
CA LEU A 101 -7.86 -15.73 5.74
C LEU A 101 -9.01 -16.65 5.31
N LYS A 102 -10.25 -16.16 5.38
CA LYS A 102 -11.40 -16.83 4.76
C LYS A 102 -11.30 -16.60 3.26
N ARG A 103 -10.83 -17.62 2.52
CA ARG A 103 -10.99 -17.64 1.07
C ARG A 103 -12.48 -17.51 0.77
N PRO A 104 -12.91 -16.56 -0.08
CA PRO A 104 -14.29 -16.52 -0.51
C PRO A 104 -14.63 -17.89 -1.12
N THR A 105 -15.80 -18.42 -0.77
CA THR A 105 -16.29 -19.67 -1.34
C THR A 105 -16.26 -19.52 -2.86
N PRO A 106 -15.66 -20.49 -3.60
CA PRO A 106 -15.58 -20.40 -5.05
C PRO A 106 -17.00 -20.16 -5.61
N ILE A 107 -17.15 -19.14 -6.45
CA ILE A 107 -18.44 -18.75 -7.05
C ILE A 107 -18.82 -19.72 -8.20
N LEU A 108 -17.89 -20.59 -8.58
CA LEU A 108 -18.06 -21.59 -9.65
C LEU A 108 -19.31 -22.50 -9.47
N PRO A 109 -19.69 -22.98 -8.27
CA PRO A 109 -20.91 -23.78 -8.09
C PRO A 109 -22.21 -22.94 -8.08
N SER A 110 -22.11 -21.61 -7.98
CA SER A 110 -23.26 -20.69 -7.91
C SER A 110 -23.68 -20.13 -9.26
N ILE A 111 -22.89 -20.34 -10.32
CA ILE A 111 -23.31 -20.00 -11.67
C ILE A 111 -24.29 -21.10 -12.09
N ARG A 112 -25.59 -20.77 -12.11
CA ARG A 112 -26.61 -21.66 -12.66
C ARG A 112 -26.21 -22.00 -14.09
N ALA A 113 -26.01 -23.28 -14.37
CA ALA A 113 -25.95 -23.74 -15.75
C ALA A 113 -27.19 -23.19 -16.47
N PRO A 114 -27.04 -22.54 -17.64
CA PRO A 114 -28.18 -22.03 -18.38
C PRO A 114 -29.14 -23.20 -18.63
N MET A 115 -30.39 -23.05 -18.16
CA MET A 115 -31.46 -23.97 -18.48
C MET A 115 -31.64 -23.96 -19.99
N THR A 116 -31.01 -24.91 -20.68
CA THR A 116 -31.46 -25.34 -22.00
C THR A 116 -32.85 -25.90 -21.81
N LYS A 117 -33.83 -25.11 -22.23
CA LYS A 117 -35.21 -25.54 -22.42
C LYS A 117 -35.19 -26.55 -23.57
N ALA A 118 -34.80 -27.78 -23.27
CA ALA A 118 -34.95 -28.91 -24.18
C ALA A 118 -36.41 -29.32 -24.12
N ALA A 119 -37.13 -29.03 -25.19
CA ALA A 119 -38.30 -29.81 -25.55
C ALA A 119 -37.87 -31.27 -25.68
N ASP A 120 -38.62 -32.12 -24.98
CA ASP A 120 -38.86 -33.54 -25.21
C ASP A 120 -37.89 -34.25 -26.16
N PHE A 121 -36.98 -35.05 -25.64
CA PHE A 121 -36.71 -36.37 -26.21
C PHE A 121 -36.32 -37.37 -25.11
N GLU A 122 -37.13 -38.42 -25.07
CA GLU A 122 -37.06 -39.63 -24.27
C GLU A 122 -35.77 -40.44 -24.49
N THR A 123 -35.39 -41.18 -23.44
CA THR A 123 -34.85 -42.55 -23.45
C THR A 123 -33.33 -42.87 -23.63
N ILE A 124 -32.66 -42.99 -22.47
CA ILE A 124 -31.80 -44.10 -21.93
C ILE A 124 -30.38 -44.45 -22.52
N PRO A 125 -29.53 -45.30 -21.85
CA PRO A 125 -28.32 -44.99 -21.03
C PRO A 125 -26.99 -45.55 -21.66
N VAL A 126 -25.75 -45.41 -21.15
CA VAL A 126 -25.08 -46.13 -20.03
C VAL A 126 -23.58 -45.76 -20.01
N GLU A 127 -23.01 -45.70 -18.80
CA GLU A 127 -21.62 -45.87 -18.31
C GLU A 127 -20.39 -45.76 -19.24
N ALA A 128 -19.40 -45.00 -18.78
CA ALA A 128 -18.08 -45.53 -18.36
C ALA A 128 -17.31 -44.37 -17.67
N THR A 129 -17.04 -44.40 -16.37
CA THR A 129 -16.02 -45.22 -15.69
C THR A 129 -14.58 -44.80 -16.07
N LEU A 130 -14.00 -44.00 -15.17
CA LEU A 130 -12.59 -43.95 -14.73
C LEU A 130 -11.50 -43.62 -15.78
N ILE A 131 -10.88 -42.45 -15.61
CA ILE A 131 -9.47 -42.23 -15.97
C ILE A 131 -8.69 -42.10 -14.66
N PRO A 132 -7.71 -42.97 -14.36
CA PRO A 132 -6.75 -42.73 -13.29
C PRO A 132 -5.77 -41.63 -13.71
N ALA A 133 -5.57 -40.70 -12.77
CA ALA A 133 -4.46 -39.76 -12.76
C ALA A 133 -3.15 -40.48 -12.42
N GLU A 134 -2.04 -39.83 -12.79
CA GLU A 134 -0.66 -39.86 -12.24
C GLU A 134 0.34 -39.80 -13.41
N ASP A 135 1.47 -39.09 -13.38
CA ASP A 135 2.01 -38.04 -12.51
C ASP A 135 3.33 -37.60 -13.20
N THR A 136 3.95 -36.52 -12.72
CA THR A 136 5.43 -36.35 -12.71
C THR A 136 6.18 -35.89 -13.99
N THR A 137 6.49 -34.57 -13.98
CA THR A 137 7.85 -33.97 -13.93
C THR A 137 8.79 -33.91 -15.17
N GLN A 138 9.34 -32.70 -15.36
CA GLN A 138 10.64 -32.32 -15.97
C GLN A 138 10.91 -32.54 -17.46
N SER A 139 11.20 -31.45 -18.19
CA SER A 139 12.57 -31.02 -18.55
C SER A 139 12.56 -30.07 -19.77
N VAL A 140 13.40 -29.04 -19.72
CA VAL A 140 13.83 -28.23 -20.88
C VAL A 140 15.07 -28.93 -21.47
N PRO A 141 15.32 -28.94 -22.79
CA PRO A 141 16.21 -27.91 -23.35
C PRO A 141 15.97 -27.50 -24.83
N SER A 142 16.47 -26.29 -25.11
CA SER A 142 17.14 -25.73 -26.31
C SER A 142 16.78 -26.07 -27.76
N ALA A 143 16.93 -25.00 -28.55
CA ALA A 143 16.85 -24.84 -29.99
C ALA A 143 17.93 -25.57 -30.80
N ASP A 144 17.73 -25.50 -32.11
CA ASP A 144 18.58 -25.93 -33.24
C ASP A 144 18.37 -27.37 -33.71
N ASP A 145 17.48 -27.55 -34.69
CA ASP A 145 17.94 -28.01 -36.01
C ASP A 145 16.90 -27.76 -37.10
N LEU A 146 17.28 -26.88 -38.03
CA LEU A 146 16.56 -26.55 -39.25
C LEU A 146 17.12 -27.40 -40.41
N ILE A 147 16.27 -28.35 -40.88
CA ILE A 147 16.11 -28.87 -42.26
C ILE A 147 17.23 -29.86 -42.75
N PRO A 148 16.89 -31.01 -43.39
CA PRO A 148 16.59 -31.01 -44.83
C PRO A 148 15.45 -31.96 -45.30
N SER A 149 14.58 -31.37 -46.13
CA SER A 149 14.02 -31.89 -47.40
C SER A 149 13.40 -33.30 -47.52
N SER A 150 12.20 -33.27 -48.10
CA SER A 150 11.62 -34.19 -49.09
C SER A 150 11.28 -35.62 -48.67
N GLN A 151 10.00 -35.82 -48.32
CA GLN A 151 9.21 -36.90 -48.92
C GLN A 151 7.73 -36.53 -48.92
N ALA A 152 7.19 -36.35 -50.12
CA ALA A 152 5.76 -36.27 -50.33
C ALA A 152 5.19 -37.66 -50.14
N GLU A 153 4.49 -37.89 -49.03
CA GLU A 153 3.61 -39.05 -48.88
C GLU A 153 2.39 -38.67 -48.05
N SER A 154 1.29 -38.46 -48.79
CA SER A 154 -0.12 -38.55 -48.39
C SER A 154 -0.48 -38.32 -46.92
N LEU A 155 -1.06 -37.15 -46.62
CA LEU A 155 -1.87 -36.92 -45.41
C LEU A 155 -3.26 -36.44 -45.83
N PRO A 156 -4.36 -37.00 -45.27
CA PRO A 156 -5.72 -36.65 -45.65
C PRO A 156 -6.04 -35.23 -45.15
N SER A 157 -6.85 -34.51 -45.92
CA SER A 157 -7.29 -33.14 -45.66
C SER A 157 -8.25 -32.98 -44.46
N GLU A 158 -8.10 -33.78 -43.40
CA GLU A 158 -9.12 -34.02 -42.37
C GLU A 158 -8.68 -33.72 -40.92
N PRO A 159 -7.82 -32.71 -40.65
CA PRO A 159 -7.91 -32.06 -39.33
C PRO A 159 -7.96 -30.52 -39.37
N LEU A 160 -7.99 -29.90 -40.55
CA LEU A 160 -8.02 -28.42 -40.64
C LEU A 160 -9.41 -27.86 -40.34
N GLU A 161 -10.46 -28.55 -40.79
CA GLU A 161 -11.84 -28.07 -40.68
C GLU A 161 -12.31 -28.09 -39.22
N GLU A 162 -12.06 -29.17 -38.49
CA GLU A 162 -12.37 -29.29 -37.04
C GLU A 162 -11.59 -28.27 -36.18
N LEU A 163 -10.32 -28.03 -36.50
CA LEU A 163 -9.52 -27.00 -35.82
C LEU A 163 -10.06 -25.60 -36.11
N SER A 164 -10.53 -25.34 -37.33
CA SER A 164 -11.12 -24.06 -37.72
C SER A 164 -12.47 -23.82 -37.03
N GLU A 165 -13.27 -24.86 -36.86
CA GLU A 165 -14.53 -24.81 -36.10
C GLU A 165 -14.28 -24.56 -34.62
N GLN A 166 -13.30 -25.25 -34.03
CA GLN A 166 -12.91 -25.02 -32.64
C GLN A 166 -12.39 -23.59 -32.41
N LEU A 167 -11.65 -23.04 -33.38
CA LEU A 167 -11.17 -21.66 -33.33
C LEU A 167 -12.31 -20.65 -33.48
N ALA A 168 -13.29 -20.93 -34.34
CA ALA A 168 -14.50 -20.12 -34.48
C ALA A 168 -15.34 -20.12 -33.18
N LEU A 169 -15.49 -21.29 -32.54
CA LEU A 169 -16.16 -21.40 -31.24
C LEU A 169 -15.40 -20.65 -30.15
N MET A 170 -14.07 -20.75 -30.09
CA MET A 170 -13.27 -19.97 -29.15
C MET A 170 -13.35 -18.46 -29.43
N ALA A 171 -13.36 -18.04 -30.70
CA ALA A 171 -13.48 -16.63 -31.08
C ALA A 171 -14.83 -16.05 -30.66
N THR A 172 -15.92 -16.81 -30.79
CA THR A 172 -17.24 -16.39 -30.31
C THR A 172 -17.30 -16.32 -28.79
N GLN A 173 -16.64 -17.24 -28.08
CA GLN A 173 -16.52 -17.22 -26.62
C GLN A 173 -15.67 -16.04 -26.13
N LEU A 174 -14.53 -15.77 -26.77
CA LEU A 174 -13.69 -14.61 -26.53
C LEU A 174 -14.46 -13.31 -26.75
N ARG A 175 -15.27 -13.22 -27.80
CA ARG A 175 -16.11 -12.06 -28.07
C ARG A 175 -17.15 -11.85 -26.96
N ARG A 176 -17.77 -12.93 -26.48
CA ARG A 176 -18.75 -12.86 -25.38
C ARG A 176 -18.10 -12.50 -24.04
N ASN A 177 -16.89 -13.00 -23.79
CA ASN A 177 -16.07 -12.61 -22.64
C ASN A 177 -15.68 -11.14 -22.73
N ALA A 178 -15.25 -10.66 -23.91
CA ALA A 178 -14.88 -9.26 -24.13
C ALA A 178 -16.06 -8.30 -23.88
N THR A 179 -17.27 -8.64 -24.33
CA THR A 179 -18.46 -7.82 -24.05
C THR A 179 -18.76 -7.78 -22.55
N HIS A 180 -18.69 -8.92 -21.86
CA HIS A 180 -18.93 -8.98 -20.41
C HIS A 180 -17.86 -8.21 -19.60
N PHE A 181 -16.59 -8.29 -20.01
CA PHE A 181 -15.53 -7.49 -19.41
C PHE A 181 -15.72 -6.00 -19.68
N SER A 182 -16.17 -5.60 -20.87
CA SER A 182 -16.43 -4.19 -21.17
C SER A 182 -17.54 -3.60 -20.29
N GLU A 183 -18.63 -4.34 -20.07
CA GLU A 183 -19.72 -3.93 -19.18
C GLU A 183 -19.26 -3.85 -17.72
N SER A 184 -18.46 -4.83 -17.27
CA SER A 184 -17.88 -4.84 -15.93
C SER A 184 -16.93 -3.66 -15.72
N LEU A 185 -16.10 -3.33 -16.72
CA LEU A 185 -15.20 -2.17 -16.67
C LEU A 185 -15.95 -0.84 -16.63
N VAL A 186 -17.07 -0.71 -17.36
CA VAL A 186 -17.92 0.49 -17.29
C VAL A 186 -18.53 0.64 -15.90
N LYS A 187 -18.99 -0.46 -15.30
CA LYS A 187 -19.51 -0.47 -13.93
C LYS A 187 -18.41 -0.09 -12.93
N ASP A 188 -17.24 -0.72 -13.03
CA ASP A 188 -16.11 -0.47 -12.14
C ASP A 188 -15.62 0.97 -12.27
N LYS A 189 -15.62 1.54 -13.49
CA LYS A 189 -15.32 2.95 -13.72
C LYS A 189 -16.25 3.87 -12.93
N SER A 190 -17.56 3.62 -12.94
CA SER A 190 -18.50 4.44 -12.18
C SER A 190 -18.30 4.32 -10.65
N VAL A 191 -17.91 3.14 -10.16
CA VAL A 191 -17.54 2.95 -8.75
C VAL A 191 -16.27 3.73 -8.39
N VAL A 192 -15.26 3.72 -9.28
CA VAL A 192 -14.01 4.46 -9.09
C VAL A 192 -14.27 5.96 -9.09
N GLU A 193 -15.07 6.48 -10.02
CA GLU A 193 -15.44 7.90 -10.06
C GLU A 193 -16.19 8.32 -8.78
N ALA A 194 -17.14 7.50 -8.30
CA ALA A 194 -17.84 7.78 -7.04
C ALA A 194 -16.91 7.73 -5.81
N MET A 195 -15.91 6.84 -5.80
CA MET A 195 -14.89 6.83 -4.75
C MET A 195 -13.97 8.04 -4.82
N GLN A 196 -13.60 8.47 -6.03
CA GLN A 196 -12.78 9.65 -6.26
C GLN A 196 -13.48 10.92 -5.76
N GLU A 197 -14.77 11.08 -6.06
CA GLU A 197 -15.56 12.22 -5.57
C GLU A 197 -15.62 12.26 -4.03
N LYS A 198 -15.83 11.10 -3.39
CA LYS A 198 -15.81 11.02 -1.93
C LYS A 198 -14.44 11.33 -1.33
N LEU A 199 -13.37 10.91 -2.00
CA LEU A 199 -12.00 11.16 -1.56
C LEU A 199 -11.64 12.64 -1.69
N GLU A 200 -12.02 13.27 -2.80
CA GLU A 200 -11.82 14.69 -3.05
C GLU A 200 -12.62 15.55 -2.06
N GLY A 201 -13.89 15.21 -1.83
CA GLY A 201 -14.71 15.89 -0.82
C GLY A 201 -14.15 15.77 0.61
N ASN A 202 -13.64 14.60 0.98
CA ASN A 202 -12.99 14.40 2.28
C ASN A 202 -11.67 15.19 2.38
N PHE A 203 -10.87 15.20 1.32
CA PHE A 203 -9.62 15.93 1.26
C PHE A 203 -9.84 17.45 1.41
N ASP A 204 -10.84 18.01 0.73
CA ASP A 204 -11.18 19.42 0.85
C ASP A 204 -11.71 19.78 2.24
N PHE A 205 -12.51 18.92 2.87
CA PHE A 205 -12.92 19.09 4.25
C PHE A 205 -11.71 19.13 5.20
N MET A 206 -10.80 18.16 5.08
CA MET A 206 -9.56 18.13 5.87
C MET A 206 -8.68 19.35 5.64
N LYS A 207 -8.58 19.85 4.40
CA LYS A 207 -7.78 21.03 4.06
C LYS A 207 -8.38 22.29 4.69
N LYS A 208 -9.71 22.44 4.64
CA LYS A 208 -10.43 23.55 5.27
C LYS A 208 -10.28 23.53 6.79
N GLU A 209 -10.36 22.35 7.40
CA GLU A 209 -10.20 22.19 8.84
C GLU A 209 -8.75 22.45 9.29
N ARG A 210 -7.76 22.03 8.50
CA ARG A 210 -6.34 22.37 8.73
C ARG A 210 -6.12 23.88 8.72
N ILE A 211 -6.71 24.61 7.76
CA ILE A 211 -6.56 26.07 7.69
C ILE A 211 -7.19 26.72 8.92
N ARG A 212 -8.40 26.30 9.32
CA ARG A 212 -9.06 26.79 10.53
C ARG A 212 -8.19 26.55 11.77
N LEU A 213 -7.69 25.33 11.96
CA LEU A 213 -6.81 24.99 13.09
C LEU A 213 -5.51 25.81 13.09
N ARG A 214 -4.94 26.10 11.93
CA ARG A 214 -3.76 26.97 11.79
C ARG A 214 -4.07 28.40 12.22
N ASP A 215 -5.23 28.94 11.83
CA ASP A 215 -5.64 30.29 12.18
C ASP A 215 -5.91 30.41 13.70
N PHE A 216 -6.54 29.38 14.30
CA PHE A 216 -6.71 29.30 15.76
C PHE A 216 -5.38 29.17 16.52
N ARG A 217 -4.41 28.44 15.97
CA ARG A 217 -3.06 28.31 16.56
C ARG A 217 -2.27 29.61 16.48
N GLY A 218 -2.35 30.34 15.38
CA GLY A 218 -1.72 31.66 15.24
C GLY A 218 -2.31 32.68 16.21
N LYS A 219 -3.64 32.65 16.39
CA LYS A 219 -4.34 33.54 17.33
C LYS A 219 -4.03 33.24 18.79
N SER A 220 -3.95 31.95 19.19
CA SER A 220 -3.54 31.57 20.55
C SER A 220 -2.07 31.87 20.86
N GLY A 221 -1.18 31.86 19.85
CA GLY A 221 0.23 32.21 20.05
C GLY A 221 0.49 33.71 20.25
N SER A 222 -0.39 34.58 19.74
CA SER A 222 -0.18 36.03 19.74
C SER A 222 -0.24 36.64 21.15
N THR A 223 -1.16 36.18 22.01
CA THR A 223 -1.28 36.68 23.38
C THR A 223 -0.08 36.30 24.24
N THR A 224 0.40 35.05 24.11
CA THR A 224 1.61 34.59 24.81
C THR A 224 2.85 35.36 24.33
N CYS A 225 2.95 35.67 23.04
CA CYS A 225 4.05 36.48 22.50
C CYS A 225 4.06 37.90 23.10
N LEU A 226 2.90 38.56 23.21
CA LEU A 226 2.81 39.89 23.84
C LEU A 226 3.19 39.87 25.33
N VAL A 227 2.77 38.84 26.07
CA VAL A 227 3.16 38.69 27.49
C VAL A 227 4.67 38.48 27.63
N ILE A 228 5.26 37.61 26.80
CA ILE A 228 6.72 37.37 26.80
C ILE A 228 7.48 38.67 26.46
N MET A 229 7.01 39.44 25.49
CA MET A 229 7.60 40.74 25.15
C MET A 229 7.51 41.75 26.30
N SER A 230 6.38 41.81 27.01
CA SER A 230 6.23 42.66 28.19
C SER A 230 7.23 42.29 29.29
N ILE A 231 7.40 41.00 29.58
CA ILE A 231 8.37 40.50 30.57
C ILE A 231 9.81 40.87 30.16
N LEU A 232 10.16 40.73 28.89
CA LEU A 232 11.48 41.11 28.38
C LEU A 232 11.78 42.59 28.55
N VAL A 233 10.80 43.48 28.28
CA VAL A 233 10.97 44.92 28.45
C VAL A 233 11.24 45.26 29.93
N VAL A 234 10.51 44.65 30.86
CA VAL A 234 10.72 44.85 32.30
C VAL A 234 12.11 44.35 32.72
N LEU A 235 12.56 43.19 32.21
CA LEU A 235 13.91 42.68 32.50
C LEU A 235 15.02 43.60 31.97
N VAL A 236 14.85 44.15 30.77
CA VAL A 236 15.83 45.09 30.19
C VAL A 236 15.88 46.38 31.00
N ALA A 237 14.73 46.96 31.36
CA ALA A 237 14.67 48.15 32.20
C ALA A 237 15.31 47.92 33.57
N PHE A 238 15.08 46.75 34.18
CA PHE A 238 15.71 46.36 35.45
C PHE A 238 17.23 46.25 35.33
N MET A 239 17.73 45.58 34.29
CA MET A 239 19.17 45.46 34.02
C MET A 239 19.83 46.83 33.82
N LEU A 240 19.18 47.76 33.10
CA LEU A 240 19.66 49.12 32.93
C LEU A 240 19.70 49.88 34.26
N MET A 241 18.66 49.76 35.09
CA MET A 241 18.63 50.40 36.42
C MET A 241 19.76 49.89 37.32
N VAL A 242 20.00 48.57 37.35
CA VAL A 242 21.11 47.97 38.10
C VAL A 242 22.46 48.44 37.58
N LEU A 243 22.63 48.55 36.26
CA LEU A 243 23.85 49.08 35.66
C LEU A 243 24.09 50.54 36.07
N VAL A 244 23.07 51.39 36.08
CA VAL A 244 23.20 52.79 36.51
C VAL A 244 23.63 52.90 37.97
N ILE A 245 23.02 52.10 38.87
CA ILE A 245 23.42 52.07 40.29
C ILE A 245 24.84 51.54 40.47
N ARG A 246 25.29 50.61 39.64
CA ARG A 246 26.65 50.05 39.69
C ARG A 246 27.72 51.02 39.17
N VAL A 247 27.35 51.87 38.22
CA VAL A 247 28.26 52.79 37.52
C VAL A 247 28.34 54.15 38.21
N THR A 248 27.27 54.58 38.87
CA THR A 248 27.19 55.80 39.68
C THR A 248 27.76 55.54 41.07
#